data_AF-A0A7S2F1R4-F1
#
_entry.id   AF-A0A7S2F1R4-F1
#
_cell.length_a   1.000
_cell.length_b   1.000
_cell.length_c   1.000
_cell.angle_alpha   90.00
_cell.angle_beta   90.00
_cell.angle_gamma   90.00
#
_symmetry.space_group_name_H-M   'P 1'
#
loop_
_entity.id
_entity.type
_entity.pdbx_description
1 polymer ?
#
loop_
_entity_poly.entity_id
_entity_poly.type
_entity_poly.pdbx_seq_one_letter_code
_entity_poly.pdbx_strand_id
1 'polypeptide(L)'
;LKVAAVKAPGFGDNRKALLQDLAVLTGAEMVSEDLGGKLEELQLSQLGQAKTVTMTKDDTVILDGAGAKESIEERCETIRDAIEVSTSEYEKDKMKERLAKLSGGVAVISV
;
A
#
# COMPACT_ATOMS: atom_id res chain seq x y z
N LEU A 1 -14.43 7.45 20.08
CA LEU A 1 -13.44 7.24 18.99
C LEU A 1 -14.08 6.37 17.92
N LYS A 2 -14.09 6.81 16.66
CA LYS A 2 -14.50 5.98 15.52
C LYS A 2 -13.24 5.35 14.95
N VAL A 3 -12.95 4.10 15.32
CA VAL A 3 -11.70 3.40 14.98
C VAL A 3 -12.05 2.03 14.45
N ALA A 4 -11.30 1.57 13.46
CA ALA A 4 -11.39 0.23 12.93
C ALA A 4 -9.97 -0.32 12.72
N ALA A 5 -9.81 -1.63 12.86
CA ALA A 5 -8.54 -2.33 12.67
C ALA A 5 -8.71 -3.44 11.65
N VAL A 6 -7.76 -3.55 10.72
CA VAL A 6 -7.73 -4.55 9.66
C VAL A 6 -6.39 -5.25 9.67
N LYS A 7 -6.36 -6.51 9.26
CA LYS A 7 -5.08 -7.23 9.12
C LYS A 7 -4.34 -6.71 7.89
N ALA A 8 -3.01 -6.72 7.95
CA ALA A 8 -2.18 -6.41 6.80
C ALA A 8 -2.37 -7.47 5.69
N PRO A 9 -2.45 -7.08 4.42
CA PRO A 9 -2.58 -8.02 3.32
C PRO A 9 -1.25 -8.75 3.06
N GLY A 10 -1.34 -9.99 2.61
CA GLY A 10 -0.17 -10.78 2.22
C GLY A 10 0.72 -11.27 3.36
N PHE A 11 1.87 -11.84 2.98
CA PHE A 11 2.82 -12.48 3.89
C PHE A 11 4.27 -12.17 3.50
N GLY A 12 5.19 -12.21 4.47
CA GLY A 12 6.62 -11.99 4.26
C GLY A 12 6.93 -10.66 3.56
N ASP A 13 7.84 -10.67 2.59
CA ASP A 13 8.25 -9.48 1.85
C ASP A 13 7.13 -8.88 1.00
N ASN A 14 6.19 -9.71 0.54
CA ASN A 14 5.03 -9.22 -0.19
C ASN A 14 4.12 -8.35 0.71
N ARG A 15 4.02 -8.66 2.00
CA ARG A 15 3.32 -7.80 2.97
C ARG A 15 3.97 -6.42 3.07
N LYS A 16 5.30 -6.38 3.18
CA LYS A 16 6.05 -5.12 3.25
C LYS A 16 5.85 -4.30 1.99
N ALA A 17 5.91 -4.94 0.83
CA ALA A 17 5.70 -4.29 -0.45
C ALA A 17 4.28 -3.70 -0.59
N LEU A 18 3.25 -4.44 -0.19
CA LEU A 18 1.86 -3.98 -0.21
C LEU A 18 1.59 -2.84 0.80
N LEU A 19 2.16 -2.92 2.00
CA LEU A 19 2.06 -1.84 2.99
C LEU A 19 2.76 -0.57 2.51
N GLN A 20 3.89 -0.71 1.83
CA GLN A 20 4.57 0.42 1.20
C GLN A 20 3.70 1.05 0.09
N ASP A 21 3.05 0.24 -0.75
CA ASP A 21 2.13 0.76 -1.78
C ASP A 21 0.97 1.54 -1.13
N LEU A 22 0.42 1.04 -0.02
CA LEU A 22 -0.63 1.72 0.71
C LEU A 22 -0.15 3.03 1.35
N ALA A 23 1.07 3.02 1.90
CA ALA A 23 1.69 4.22 2.47
C ALA A 23 1.85 5.29 1.39
N VAL A 24 2.41 4.94 0.24
CA VAL A 24 2.55 5.86 -0.91
C VAL A 24 1.19 6.37 -1.39
N LEU A 25 0.19 5.49 -1.53
CA LEU A 25 -1.16 5.89 -1.98
C LEU A 25 -1.81 6.89 -1.03
N THR A 26 -1.64 6.71 0.28
CA THR A 26 -2.29 7.54 1.30
C THR A 26 -1.44 8.73 1.76
N GLY A 27 -0.18 8.81 1.32
CA GLY A 27 0.79 9.79 1.81
C GLY A 27 1.30 9.49 3.23
N ALA A 28 1.13 8.25 3.70
CA ALA A 28 1.66 7.82 4.99
C ALA A 28 3.14 7.45 4.90
N GLU A 29 3.79 7.40 6.06
CA GLU A 29 5.09 6.74 6.22
C GLU A 29 4.89 5.32 6.77
N MET A 30 5.48 4.32 6.10
CA MET A 30 5.41 2.94 6.59
C MET A 30 6.27 2.80 7.84
N VAL A 31 5.62 2.54 8.98
CA VAL A 31 6.34 2.22 10.21
C VAL A 31 6.73 0.75 10.24
N SER A 32 8.03 0.50 10.35
CA SER A 32 8.60 -0.83 10.49
C SER A 32 9.74 -0.80 11.49
N GLU A 33 9.74 -1.75 12.42
CA GLU A 33 10.84 -1.93 13.39
C GLU A 33 12.16 -2.21 12.67
N ASP A 34 12.13 -2.88 11.52
CA ASP A 34 13.31 -3.16 10.68
C ASP A 34 13.95 -1.87 10.12
N LEU A 35 13.14 -0.82 9.96
CA LEU A 35 13.58 0.50 9.50
C LEU A 35 13.87 1.46 10.67
N GLY A 36 13.82 0.96 11.91
CA GLY A 36 14.06 1.74 13.13
C GLY A 36 12.89 2.63 13.56
N GLY A 37 11.72 2.51 12.91
CA GLY A 37 10.53 3.27 13.26
C GLY A 37 9.88 2.73 14.54
N LYS A 38 9.73 3.57 15.57
CA LYS A 38 8.99 3.23 16.78
C LYS A 38 7.57 3.78 16.72
N LEU A 39 6.61 2.93 17.09
CA LEU A 39 5.20 3.33 17.18
C LEU A 39 4.97 4.47 18.19
N GLU A 40 5.82 4.57 19.20
CA GLU A 40 5.76 5.59 20.26
C GLU A 40 6.16 6.99 19.78
N GLU A 41 6.96 7.08 18.72
CA GLU A 41 7.51 8.33 18.19
C GLU A 41 6.73 8.83 16.96
N LEU A 42 5.65 8.12 16.57
CA LEU A 42 4.82 8.45 15.42
C LEU A 42 4.16 9.82 15.57
N GLN A 43 4.31 10.64 14.54
CA GLN A 43 3.65 11.93 14.43
C GLN A 43 2.40 11.83 13.55
N LEU A 44 1.44 12.72 13.79
CA LEU A 44 0.23 12.80 12.97
C LEU A 44 0.52 13.12 11.49
N SER A 45 1.65 13.78 11.21
CA SER A 45 2.14 14.06 9.85
C SER A 45 2.55 12.79 9.08
N GLN A 46 2.85 11.70 9.78
CA GLN A 46 3.26 10.43 9.18
C GLN A 46 2.06 9.52 8.89
N LEU A 47 0.86 9.90 9.32
CA LEU A 47 -0.37 9.14 9.06
C LEU A 47 -0.94 9.50 7.69
N GLY A 48 -1.36 8.46 6.95
CA GLY A 48 -1.99 8.62 5.66
C GLY A 48 -3.41 9.15 5.75
N GLN A 49 -3.88 9.75 4.65
CA GLN A 49 -5.26 10.19 4.50
C GLN A 49 -5.89 9.56 3.26
N ALA A 50 -7.19 9.31 3.35
CA ALA A 50 -8.00 8.82 2.24
C ALA A 50 -9.41 9.42 2.34
N LYS A 51 -10.03 9.66 1.20
CA LYS A 51 -11.38 10.24 1.15
C LYS A 51 -12.46 9.26 1.58
N THR A 52 -12.31 7.98 1.24
CA THR A 52 -13.32 6.96 1.56
C THR A 52 -12.65 5.64 1.89
N VAL A 53 -13.04 5.06 3.02
CA VAL A 53 -12.61 3.74 3.47
C VAL A 53 -13.85 2.90 3.71
N THR A 54 -14.00 1.82 2.96
CA THR A 54 -15.10 0.86 3.09
C THR A 54 -14.56 -0.46 3.59
N MET A 55 -15.09 -0.96 4.70
CA MET A 55 -14.72 -2.24 5.27
C MET A 55 -15.90 -3.20 5.22
N THR A 56 -15.65 -4.41 4.74
CA THR A 56 -16.54 -5.56 4.82
C THR A 56 -15.91 -6.62 5.72
N LYS A 57 -16.54 -7.80 5.81
CA LYS A 57 -16.02 -8.92 6.59
C LYS A 57 -14.67 -9.43 6.05
N ASP A 58 -14.53 -9.40 4.73
CA ASP A 58 -13.44 -10.08 4.01
C ASP A 58 -12.50 -9.08 3.31
N ASP A 59 -13.00 -7.88 2.99
CA ASP A 59 -12.27 -6.88 2.21
C ASP A 59 -12.30 -5.49 2.86
N THR A 60 -11.24 -4.73 2.62
CA THR A 60 -11.15 -3.31 2.94
C THR A 60 -10.70 -2.56 1.70
N VAL A 61 -11.50 -1.59 1.28
CA VAL A 61 -11.26 -0.77 0.09
C VAL A 61 -11.01 0.67 0.51
N ILE A 62 -9.88 1.22 0.08
CA ILE A 62 -9.44 2.58 0.33
C ILE A 62 -9.41 3.30 -1.01
N LEU A 63 -10.20 4.38 -1.11
CA LEU A 63 -10.39 5.16 -2.33
C LEU A 63 -9.91 6.59 -2.14
N ASP A 64 -9.33 7.16 -3.20
CA ASP A 64 -8.82 8.53 -3.26
C ASP A 64 -7.89 8.83 -2.07
N GLY A 65 -6.75 8.13 -2.03
CA GLY A 65 -5.67 8.42 -1.08
C GLY A 65 -5.03 9.79 -1.34
N ALA A 66 -4.52 10.43 -0.29
CA ALA A 66 -3.91 11.76 -0.35
C ALA A 66 -2.40 11.74 -0.72
N GLY A 67 -1.90 10.64 -1.28
CA GLY A 67 -0.53 10.51 -1.72
C GLY A 67 -0.17 11.50 -2.83
N ALA A 68 1.09 11.94 -2.84
CA ALA A 68 1.60 12.78 -3.92
C ALA A 68 1.59 12.00 -5.24
N LYS A 69 1.09 12.61 -6.32
CA LYS A 69 1.02 11.97 -7.64
C LYS A 69 2.40 11.50 -8.12
N GLU A 70 3.42 12.31 -7.88
CA GLU A 70 4.82 11.99 -8.21
C GLU A 70 5.27 10.71 -7.51
N SER A 71 5.08 10.59 -6.19
CA SER A 71 5.43 9.37 -5.43
C SER A 71 4.64 8.13 -5.89
N ILE A 72 3.36 8.31 -6.27
CA ILE A 72 2.54 7.23 -6.82
C ILE A 72 3.09 6.78 -8.19
N GLU A 73 3.48 7.73 -9.04
CA GLU A 73 4.06 7.48 -10.37
C GLU A 73 5.42 6.78 -10.26
N GLU A 74 6.34 7.27 -9.42
CA GLU A 74 7.63 6.64 -9.12
C GLU A 74 7.46 5.21 -8.63
N ARG A 75 6.49 4.98 -7.75
CA ARG A 75 6.18 3.64 -7.25
C ARG A 75 5.62 2.75 -8.35
N CYS A 76 4.79 3.28 -9.23
CA CYS A 76 4.29 2.55 -10.40
C CYS A 76 5.43 2.17 -11.34
N GLU A 77 6.39 3.06 -11.60
CA GLU A 77 7.58 2.78 -12.41
C GLU A 77 8.44 1.68 -11.80
N THR A 78 8.72 1.75 -10.49
CA THR A 78 9.45 0.70 -9.78
C THR A 78 8.80 -0.68 -9.96
N ILE A 79 7.46 -0.75 -9.95
CA ILE A 79 6.73 -2.01 -10.16
C ILE A 79 6.80 -2.44 -11.63
N ARG A 80 6.76 -1.52 -12.60
CA ARG A 80 6.92 -1.83 -14.03
C ARG A 80 8.29 -2.43 -14.31
N ASP A 81 9.36 -1.84 -13.78
CA ASP A 81 10.72 -2.35 -13.95
C ASP A 81 10.87 -3.76 -13.34
N ALA A 82 10.27 -3.98 -12.17
CA ALA A 82 10.27 -5.30 -11.52
C ALA A 82 9.53 -6.37 -12.35
N ILE A 83 8.47 -5.99 -13.07
CA ILE A 83 7.73 -6.89 -13.98
C ILE A 83 8.61 -7.31 -15.17
N GLU A 84 9.41 -6.40 -15.72
CA GLU A 84 10.29 -6.68 -16.86
C GLU A 84 11.40 -7.66 -16.49
N VAL A 85 12.00 -7.48 -15.31
CA VAL A 85 13.12 -8.30 -14.83
C VAL A 85 12.68 -9.65 -14.26
N SER A 86 11.44 -9.79 -13.78
CA SER A 86 10.95 -11.08 -13.29
C SER A 86 10.87 -12.11 -14.42
N THR A 87 11.17 -13.37 -14.13
CA THR A 87 11.04 -14.49 -15.06
C THR A 87 9.82 -15.36 -14.77
N SER A 88 9.11 -15.09 -13.68
CA SER A 88 7.95 -15.86 -13.23
C SER A 88 6.66 -15.18 -13.69
N GLU A 89 5.88 -15.84 -14.55
CA GLU A 89 4.58 -15.32 -14.99
C GLU A 89 3.63 -15.06 -13.81
N TYR A 90 3.67 -15.94 -12.80
CA TYR A 90 2.89 -15.78 -11.56
C TYR A 90 3.22 -14.48 -10.81
N GLU A 91 4.51 -14.15 -10.69
CA GLU A 91 4.93 -12.90 -10.04
C GLU A 91 4.56 -11.68 -10.88
N LYS A 92 4.74 -11.76 -12.21
CA LYS A 92 4.34 -10.69 -13.13
C LYS A 92 2.87 -10.36 -12.99
N ASP A 93 2.00 -11.37 -12.94
CA ASP A 93 0.57 -11.14 -12.82
C ASP A 93 0.20 -10.51 -11.47
N LYS A 94 0.86 -10.93 -10.39
CA LYS A 94 0.68 -10.31 -9.06
C LYS A 94 1.17 -8.86 -9.03
N MET A 95 2.27 -8.54 -9.69
CA MET A 95 2.76 -7.17 -9.80
C MET A 95 1.87 -6.30 -10.70
N LYS A 96 1.32 -6.84 -11.80
CA LYS A 96 0.34 -6.14 -12.65
C LYS A 96 -0.93 -5.80 -11.89
N GLU A 97 -1.44 -6.73 -11.07
CA GLU A 97 -2.59 -6.47 -10.19
C GLU A 97 -2.32 -5.30 -9.23
N ARG A 98 -1.12 -5.25 -8.63
CA ARG A 98 -0.71 -4.15 -7.74
C ARG A 98 -0.59 -2.84 -8.50
N LEU A 99 0.04 -2.84 -9.67
CA LEU A 99 0.19 -1.68 -10.54
C LEU A 99 -1.17 -1.09 -10.94
N ALA A 100 -2.12 -1.94 -11.34
CA ALA A 100 -3.46 -1.52 -11.72
C ALA A 100 -4.21 -0.85 -10.55
N LYS A 101 -4.11 -1.42 -9.34
CA LYS A 101 -4.70 -0.86 -8.12
C LYS A 101 -4.08 0.52 -7.79
N LEU A 102 -2.76 0.59 -7.79
CA LEU A 102 -2.03 1.81 -7.42
C LEU A 102 -2.28 2.96 -8.42
N SER A 103 -2.21 2.68 -9.73
CA SER A 103 -2.49 3.66 -10.78
C SER A 103 -3.96 4.10 -10.82
N GLY A 104 -4.89 3.25 -10.39
CA GLY A 104 -6.31 3.58 -10.27
C GLY A 104 -6.66 4.43 -9.04
N GLY A 105 -5.71 4.68 -8.13
CA GLY A 105 -6.00 5.37 -6.86
C GLY A 105 -6.82 4.52 -5.88
N VAL A 106 -6.81 3.20 -6.04
CA VAL A 106 -7.62 2.24 -5.29
C VAL A 106 -6.71 1.24 -4.59
N ALA A 107 -6.70 1.24 -3.25
CA ALA A 107 -6.10 0.14 -2.50
C ALA A 107 -7.18 -0.83 -2.03
N VAL A 108 -6.93 -2.13 -2.25
CA VAL A 108 -7.78 -3.20 -1.73
C VAL A 108 -6.93 -4.10 -0.86
N ILE A 109 -7.33 -4.21 0.40
CA ILE A 109 -6.80 -5.13 1.39
C ILE A 109 -7.81 -6.28 1.50
N SER A 110 -7.40 -7.48 1.09
CA SER A 110 -8.19 -8.70 1.28
C SER A 110 -7.47 -9.58 2.31
N VAL A 111 -8.22 -10.09 3.28
CA VAL A 111 -7.68 -10.76 4.49
C VAL A 111 -8.04 -12.23 4.53
#